data_AF-A0A1B3EEG4-F1
#
_entry.id   AF-A0A1B3EEG4-F1
#
_cell.length_a   1.000
_cell.length_b   1.000
_cell.length_c   1.000
_cell.angle_alpha   90.00
_cell.angle_beta   90.00
_cell.angle_gamma   90.00
#
_symmetry.space_group_name_H-M   'P 1'
#
loop_
_entity.id
_entity.type
_entity.pdbx_description
1 polymer ?
#
loop_
_entity_poly.entity_id
_entity_poly.type
_entity_poly.pdbx_seq_one_letter_code
_entity_poly.pdbx_strand_id
1 'polypeptide(L)' 'MMVRRRAIVEHPFGNLKQWILGNGRFLLRQLHGASTEMALAVQAYNLKRAIQVLGAGRLIELMD' A
#
# COMPACT_ATOMS: atom_id res chain seq x y z
N MET A 1 15.96 3.28 17.83
CA MET A 1 15.22 4.04 16.80
C MET A 1 14.79 3.19 15.60
N MET A 2 15.69 2.43 14.94
CA MET A 2 15.33 1.63 13.75
C MET A 2 14.34 0.49 14.03
N VAL A 3 14.46 -0.21 15.17
CA VAL A 3 13.58 -1.33 15.54
C VAL A 3 12.09 -0.92 15.57
N ARG A 4 11.78 0.24 16.17
CA ARG A 4 10.40 0.74 16.27
C ARG A 4 9.81 1.09 14.90
N ARG A 5 10.61 1.70 14.02
CA ARG A 5 10.17 2.02 12.65
C ARG A 5 9.90 0.74 11.86
N ARG A 6 10.76 -0.28 12.02
CA ARG A 6 10.61 -1.59 11.38
C ARG A 6 9.32 -2.29 11.83
N ALA A 7 9.04 -2.30 13.14
CA ALA A 7 7.80 -2.87 13.68
C ALA A 7 6.53 -2.18 13.15
N ILE A 8 6.56 -0.86 12.97
CA ILE A 8 5.41 -0.11 12.44
C ILE A 8 5.15 -0.44 10.96
N VAL A 9 6.20 -0.62 10.16
CA VAL A 9 6.03 -0.91 8.72
C VAL A 9 5.73 -2.38 8.44
N GLU A 10 6.07 -3.31 9.34
CA GLU A 10 5.76 -4.72 9.14
C GLU A 10 4.26 -4.99 8.97
N HIS A 11 3.42 -4.29 9.72
CA HIS A 11 1.97 -4.45 9.61
C HIS A 11 1.39 -4.06 8.22
N PRO A 12 1.65 -2.86 7.67
CA PRO A 12 1.22 -2.52 6.32
C PRO A 12 1.85 -3.43 5.25
N PHE A 13 3.14 -3.80 5.37
CA PHE A 13 3.76 -4.74 4.42
C PHE A 13 3.13 -6.15 4.49
N GLY A 14 2.73 -6.61 5.68
CA GLY A 14 1.98 -7.85 5.84
C GLY A 14 0.62 -7.80 5.14
N ASN A 15 -0.11 -6.69 5.32
CA ASN A 15 -1.39 -6.48 4.64
C ASN A 15 -1.24 -6.43 3.11
N LEU A 16 -0.24 -5.72 2.59
CA LEU A 16 0.04 -5.64 1.16
C LEU A 16 0.24 -7.03 0.56
N LYS A 17 1.09 -7.84 1.19
CA LYS A 17 1.41 -9.20 0.70
C LYS A 17 0.20 -10.12 0.72
N GLN A 18 -0.57 -10.12 1.82
CA GLN A 18 -1.71 -11.01 2.02
C GLN A 18 -2.94 -10.62 1.19
N TRP A 19 -3.27 -9.32 1.15
CA TRP A 19 -4.56 -8.86 0.65
C TRP A 19 -4.51 -8.20 -0.72
N ILE A 20 -3.40 -7.54 -1.07
CA ILE A 20 -3.28 -6.84 -2.37
C ILE A 20 -2.54 -7.71 -3.37
N LEU A 21 -1.40 -8.28 -2.98
CA LEU A 21 -0.60 -9.18 -3.83
C LEU A 21 -1.06 -10.64 -3.73
N GLY A 22 -2.07 -10.93 -2.89
CA GLY A 22 -2.66 -12.27 -2.71
C GLY A 22 -1.65 -13.29 -2.21
N ASN A 23 -1.08 -14.08 -3.11
CA ASN A 23 -0.08 -15.12 -2.80
C ASN A 23 1.34 -14.57 -2.62
N GLY A 24 1.51 -13.24 -2.58
CA GLY A 24 2.79 -12.57 -2.44
C GLY A 24 3.69 -12.65 -3.68
N ARG A 25 3.14 -12.95 -4.87
CA ARG A 25 3.89 -12.97 -6.13
C ARG A 25 3.54 -11.77 -6.99
N PHE A 26 4.53 -11.28 -7.72
CA PHE A 26 4.33 -10.30 -8.79
C PHE A 26 3.83 -10.99 -10.06
N LEU A 27 2.98 -10.29 -10.82
CA LEU A 27 2.41 -10.79 -12.08
C LEU A 27 3.33 -10.50 -13.28
N LEU A 28 3.98 -9.35 -13.25
CA LEU A 28 4.92 -8.84 -14.23
C LEU A 28 6.33 -9.33 -13.92
N ARG A 29 7.15 -9.36 -14.97
CA ARG A 29 8.56 -9.76 -14.91
C ARG A 29 9.45 -8.53 -14.95
N GLN A 30 10.71 -8.72 -14.57
CA GLN A 30 11.75 -7.68 -14.52
C GLN A 30 11.48 -6.60 -13.45
N LEU A 31 12.53 -5.86 -13.09
CA LEU A 31 12.49 -4.85 -12.04
C LEU A 31 11.47 -3.75 -12.35
N HIS A 32 11.37 -3.33 -13.61
CA HIS A 32 10.42 -2.30 -14.02
C HIS A 32 8.97 -2.73 -13.74
N GLY A 33 8.57 -3.93 -14.16
CA GLY A 33 7.23 -4.46 -13.91
C GLY A 33 6.91 -4.61 -12.42
N ALA A 34 7.84 -5.23 -11.68
CA ALA A 34 7.69 -5.41 -10.23
C ALA A 34 7.62 -4.08 -9.47
N SER A 35 8.38 -3.07 -9.90
CA SER A 35 8.34 -1.73 -9.28
C SER A 35 6.99 -1.05 -9.50
N THR A 36 6.41 -1.18 -10.70
CA THR A 36 5.09 -0.64 -11.04
C THR A 36 4.00 -1.31 -10.21
N GLU A 37 4.02 -2.64 -10.09
CA GLU A 37 3.09 -3.36 -9.23
C GLU A 37 3.18 -2.95 -7.77
N MET A 38 4.41 -2.84 -7.24
CA MET A 38 4.61 -2.41 -5.86
C MET A 38 4.10 -0.98 -5.64
N ALA A 39 4.34 -0.07 -6.58
CA ALA A 39 3.85 1.30 -6.50
C ALA A 39 2.31 1.34 -6.48
N LEU A 40 1.65 0.59 -7.36
CA LEU A 40 0.19 0.48 -7.39
C LEU A 40 -0.36 -0.13 -6.10
N ALA A 41 0.25 -1.19 -5.59
CA ALA A 41 -0.18 -1.84 -4.36
C ALA A 41 -0.08 -0.90 -3.14
N VAL A 42 1.04 -0.18 -3.00
CA VAL A 42 1.22 0.82 -1.94
C VAL A 42 0.20 1.95 -2.06
N GLN A 43 -0.04 2.47 -3.27
CA GLN A 43 -1.04 3.52 -3.48
C GLN A 43 -2.45 3.06 -3.14
N ALA A 44 -2.84 1.85 -3.56
CA ALA A 44 -4.14 1.28 -3.20
C ALA A 44 -4.30 1.13 -1.69
N TYR A 45 -3.26 0.65 -0.98
CA TYR A 45 -3.28 0.57 0.49
C TYR A 45 -3.44 1.95 1.14
N ASN A 46 -2.67 2.94 0.68
CA ASN A 46 -2.71 4.30 1.21
C ASN A 46 -4.09 4.95 1.00
N LEU A 47 -4.67 4.82 -0.20
CA LEU A 47 -6.01 5.32 -0.49
C LEU A 47 -7.07 4.65 0.38
N LYS A 48 -7.03 3.31 0.49
CA LYS A 48 -7.96 2.58 1.35
C LYS A 48 -7.86 3.05 2.80
N ARG A 49 -6.65 3.26 3.31
CA ARG A 49 -6.42 3.79 4.67
C ARG A 49 -6.92 5.24 4.80
N ALA A 50 -6.63 6.09 3.82
CA ALA A 50 -7.06 7.49 3.85
C ALA A 50 -8.59 7.59 3.86
N ILE A 51 -9.29 6.79 3.06
CA ILE A 51 -10.76 6.70 3.06
C ILE A 51 -11.28 6.25 4.42
N GLN A 52 -10.64 5.27 5.07
CA GLN A 52 -11.06 4.81 6.41
C GLN A 52 -10.85 5.86 7.50
N VAL A 53 -9.83 6.71 7.39
CA VAL A 53 -9.51 7.74 8.41
C VAL A 53 -10.30 9.03 8.17
N LEU A 54 -10.40 9.48 6.92
CA LEU A 54 -10.94 10.79 6.55
C LEU A 54 -12.38 10.72 6.02
N GLY A 55 -12.80 9.56 5.51
CA GLY A 55 -13.99 9.43 4.68
C GLY A 55 -13.72 9.80 3.21
N ALA A 56 -14.52 9.25 2.29
CA ALA A 56 -14.33 9.46 0.85
C ALA A 56 -14.59 10.92 0.42
N GLY A 57 -15.67 11.54 0.90
CA GLY A 57 -16.03 12.92 0.51
C GLY A 57 -14.96 13.93 0.89
N ARG A 58 -14.54 13.91 2.17
CA ARG A 58 -13.46 14.79 2.66
C ARG A 58 -12.12 14.53 1.97
N LEU A 59 -11.83 13.29 1.58
CA LEU A 59 -10.61 12.98 0.83
C LEU A 59 -10.64 13.65 -0.55
N ILE A 60 -11.77 13.58 -1.27
CA ILE A 60 -11.94 14.19 -2.59
C ILE A 60 -11.82 15.72 -2.50
N GLU A 61 -12.48 16.34 -1.51
CA GLU A 61 -12.39 17.79 -1.27
C GLU A 61 -10.96 18.29 -1.02
N LEU A 62 -10.07 17.45 -0.50
CA LEU A 62 -8.66 17.80 -0.25
C LEU A 62 -7.75 17.59 -1.47
N MET A 63 -8.27 16.96 -2.53
CA MET A 63 -7.52 16.69 -3.77
C MET A 63 -7.79 17.72 -4.87
N ASP A 64 -8.88 18.47 -4.76
CA ASP A 64 -9.22 19.64 -5.58
C ASP A 64 -8.45 20.90 -5.13
#